data_AF-A0A3E2TPA3-F1
#
_entry.id   AF-A0A3E2TPA3-F1
#
_cell.length_a   1.000
_cell.length_b   1.000
_cell.length_c   1.000
_cell.angle_alpha   90.00
_cell.angle_beta   90.00
_cell.angle_gamma   90.00
#
_symmetry.space_group_name_H-M   'P 1'
#
loop_
_entity.id
_entity.type
_entity.pdbx_description
1 polymer ?
#
loop_
_entity_poly.entity_id
_entity_poly.type
_entity_poly.pdbx_seq_one_letter_code
_entity_poly.pdbx_strand_id
1 'polypeptide(L)' 'MSRLHAVIKYKEDTDVYFIVDCNSTNHIYLNGRQIEAEQPETLEDGMHIHLALEEFVFQLK' A
#
# COMPACT_ATOMS: atom_id res chain seq x y z
N MET A 1 -9.25 -18.05 2.55
CA MET A 1 -8.99 -17.20 1.37
C MET A 1 -9.41 -15.78 1.70
N SER A 2 -8.51 -14.98 2.27
CA SER A 2 -8.78 -13.55 2.41
C SER A 2 -8.84 -12.95 1.01
N ARG A 3 -9.96 -12.31 0.65
CA ARG A 3 -10.11 -11.53 -0.59
C ARG A 3 -9.48 -10.13 -0.44
N LEU A 4 -8.87 -9.84 0.71
CA LEU A 4 -8.29 -8.56 1.08
C LEU A 4 -6.77 -8.69 1.14
N HIS A 5 -6.09 -8.06 0.19
CA HIS A 5 -4.63 -8.05 0.08
C HIS A 5 -4.05 -6.81 0.78
N ALA A 6 -4.63 -5.65 0.51
CA ALA A 6 -4.20 -4.37 1.03
C ALA A 6 -5.41 -3.48 1.30
N VAL A 7 -5.24 -2.49 2.19
CA VAL A 7 -6.18 -1.38 2.34
C VAL A 7 -5.42 -0.08 2.25
N ILE A 8 -5.88 0.83 1.38
CA ILE A 8 -5.45 2.23 1.36
C ILE A 8 -6.46 3.05 2.15
N LYS A 9 -5.97 3.92 3.02
CA LYS A 9 -6.77 4.85 3.82
C LYS A 9 -6.21 6.26 3.66
N TYR A 10 -7.10 7.23 3.81
CA TYR A 10 -6.76 8.65 3.84
C TYR A 10 -7.03 9.19 5.23
N LYS A 11 -6.09 9.96 5.77
CA LYS A 11 -6.22 10.62 7.07
C LYS A 11 -6.45 12.10 6.85
N GLU A 12 -7.70 12.51 6.97
CA GLU A 12 -8.15 13.90 6.75
C GLU A 12 -7.40 14.91 7.64
N ASP A 13 -7.11 14.57 8.89
CA ASP A 13 -6.43 15.48 9.83
C ASP A 13 -5.01 15.88 9.43
N THR A 14 -4.33 15.01 8.67
CA THR A 14 -2.92 15.21 8.29
C THR A 14 -2.73 15.30 6.79
N ASP A 15 -3.79 15.16 6.00
CA ASP A 15 -3.75 15.09 4.52
C ASP A 15 -2.76 14.02 4.02
N VAL A 16 -2.81 12.82 4.62
CA VAL A 16 -1.87 11.73 4.34
C VAL A 16 -2.61 10.48 3.90
N TYR A 17 -2.15 9.87 2.80
CA TYR A 17 -2.53 8.53 2.39
C TYR A 17 -1.59 7.50 3.01
N PHE A 18 -2.14 6.36 3.40
CA PHE A 18 -1.36 5.23 3.88
C PHE A 18 -1.95 3.91 3.41
N ILE A 19 -1.09 2.91 3.27
CA ILE A 19 -1.44 1.55 2.89
C ILE A 19 -1.08 0.59 4.03
N VAL A 20 -1.91 -0.43 4.20
CA VAL A 20 -1.68 -1.52 5.16
C VAL A 20 -1.76 -2.83 4.40
N ASP A 21 -0.71 -3.66 4.50
CA ASP A 21 -0.75 -5.06 4.05
C ASP A 21 -1.61 -5.88 5.01
N CYS A 22 -2.67 -6.51 4.50
CA CYS A 22 -3.61 -7.30 5.30
C CYS A 22 -3.15 -8.75 5.43
N ASN A 23 -1.87 -8.95 5.76
CA ASN A 23 -1.21 -10.25 5.83
C ASN A 23 -1.40 -11.06 4.54
N SER A 24 -1.15 -10.41 3.40
CA SER A 24 -1.24 -11.02 2.09
C SER A 24 -0.15 -12.09 1.88
N THR A 25 -0.44 -13.10 1.06
CA THR A 25 0.51 -14.20 0.81
C THR A 25 1.79 -13.75 0.11
N ASN A 26 1.71 -12.72 -0.74
CA ASN A 26 2.84 -12.29 -1.57
C ASN A 26 3.50 -11.01 -1.06
N HIS A 27 3.02 -10.46 0.07
CA HIS A 27 3.41 -9.16 0.59
C HIS A 27 3.21 -8.02 -0.40
N ILE A 28 3.36 -6.80 0.12
CA ILE A 28 3.29 -5.57 -0.66
C ILE A 28 4.68 -4.96 -0.72
N TYR A 29 5.03 -4.41 -1.88
CA TYR A 29 6.26 -3.64 -2.04
C TYR A 29 5.94 -2.22 -2.48
N LEU A 30 6.50 -1.24 -1.78
CA LEU A 30 6.42 0.17 -2.11
C LEU A 30 7.79 0.63 -2.62
N ASN A 31 7.86 1.12 -3.86
CA ASN A 31 9.11 1.50 -4.53
C ASN A 31 10.18 0.39 -4.46
N GLY A 32 9.76 -0.88 -4.54
CA GLY A 32 10.63 -2.05 -4.41
C GLY A 32 11.02 -2.43 -2.98
N ARG A 33 10.62 -1.66 -1.96
CA ARG A 33 10.79 -2.01 -0.53
C ARG A 33 9.58 -2.78 -0.03
N GLN A 34 9.79 -4.00 0.49
CA GLN A 34 8.73 -4.73 1.18
C GLN A 34 8.28 -3.97 2.43
N ILE A 35 6.97 -3.84 2.62
CA ILE A 35 6.39 -3.28 3.83
C ILE A 35 6.03 -4.38 4.84
N GLU A 36 6.00 -4.01 6.12
CA GLU A 36 5.59 -4.91 7.19
C GLU A 36 4.08 -5.15 7.16
N ALA A 37 3.67 -6.40 7.37
CA ALA A 37 2.26 -6.75 7.45
C ALA A 37 1.60 -6.06 8.65
N GLU A 38 0.34 -5.64 8.47
CA GLU A 38 -0.49 -4.99 9.48
C GLU A 38 0.04 -3.64 10.00
N GLN A 39 1.11 -3.10 9.40
CA GLN A 39 1.63 -1.77 9.71
C GLN A 39 1.26 -0.76 8.63
N PRO A 40 0.77 0.44 9.02
CA PRO A 40 0.50 1.51 8.08
C PRO A 40 1.79 2.13 7.58
N GLU A 41 1.91 2.21 6.25
CA GLU A 41 3.02 2.85 5.55
C GLU A 41 2.49 3.99 4.69
N THR A 42 3.18 5.13 4.72
CA THR A 42 2.75 6.33 4.00
C THR A 42 2.84 6.12 2.49
N LEU A 43 1.83 6.61 1.77
CA LEU A 43 1.81 6.70 0.32
C LEU A 43 1.96 8.16 -0.10
N GLU A 44 2.90 8.39 -1.01
CA GLU A 44 3.17 9.66 -1.65
C GLU A 44 2.88 9.57 -3.15
N ASP A 45 2.60 10.72 -3.76
CA ASP A 45 2.35 10.81 -5.21
C ASP A 45 3.52 10.23 -6.01
N GLY A 46 3.20 9.44 -7.05
CA GLY A 46 4.17 8.77 -7.90
C GLY A 46 4.79 7.49 -7.31
N MET A 47 4.41 7.05 -6.10
CA MET A 47 4.93 5.81 -5.54
C MET A 47 4.45 4.58 -6.31
N HIS A 48 5.37 3.63 -6.51
CA HIS A 48 5.12 2.35 -7.16
C HIS A 48 4.68 1.30 -6.13
N ILE A 49 3.48 0.77 -6.30
CA ILE A 49 2.90 -0.26 -5.44
C ILE A 49 2.91 -1.58 -6.20
N HIS A 50 3.65 -2.57 -5.69
CA HIS A 50 3.62 -3.93 -6.22
C HIS A 50 2.75 -4.81 -5.32
N LEU A 51 1.74 -5.42 -5.92
CA LEU A 51 0.84 -6.37 -5.29
C LEU A 51 1.00 -7.70 -6.03
N ALA A 52 1.65 -8.67 -5.39
CA ALA A 52 1.94 -9.96 -6.02
C ALA A 52 2.71 -9.85 -7.36
N LEU A 53 2.02 -10.02 -8.49
CA LEU A 53 2.59 -9.97 -9.85
C LEU A 53 2.18 -8.71 -10.63
N GLU A 54 1.45 -7.80 -9.98
CA GLU A 54 0.95 -6.57 -10.58
C GLU A 54 1.68 -5.37 -9.98
N GLU A 55 1.99 -4.38 -10.82
CA GLU A 55 2.57 -3.11 -10.43
C GLU A 55 1.60 -1.98 -10.75
N PHE A 56 1.44 -1.07 -9.79
CA PHE A 56 0.57 0.10 -9.87
C PHE A 56 1.38 1.35 -9.52
N VAL A 57 0.95 2.52 -10.01
CA VAL A 57 1.50 3.80 -9.60
C VAL A 57 0.41 4.58 -8.88
N PHE A 58 0.70 5.02 -7.66
CA PHE A 58 -0.19 5.88 -6.90
C PHE A 58 -0.10 7.31 -7.44
N GLN A 59 -1.24 7.92 -7.78
CA GLN A 59 -1.29 9.26 -8.32
C GLN A 59 -2.34 10.10 -7.60
N LEU A 60 -1.94 11.27 -7.10
CA LEU A 60 -2.83 12.31 -6.60
C LEU A 60 -3.23 13.21 -7.78
N LYS A 61 -4.52 13.59 -7.85
CA LYS A 61 -5.06 14.44 -8.92
C LYS A 61 -4.98 15.92 -8.59
#